data_AF-A0A6G4RB67-F1
#
_entry.id   AF-A0A6G4RB67-F1
#
_cell.length_a   1.000
_cell.length_b   1.000
_cell.length_c   1.000
_cell.angle_alpha   90.00
_cell.angle_beta   90.00
_cell.angle_gamma   90.00
#
_symmetry.space_group_name_H-M   'P 1'
#
loop_
_entity.id
_entity.type
_entity.pdbx_description
1 polymer ?
#
loop_
_entity_poly.entity_id
_entity_poly.type
_entity_poly.pdbx_seq_one_letter_code
_entity_poly.pdbx_strand_id
1 'polypeptide(L)'
;MNLQRIGRAEEEYTTERYCDGCPTSLEDGDYVATYFCDTKWGGYVEGKLPTMAQQESYCLTCYNDRIPLPRKGTKEGFSFEVLHHDKENGVYRFEEKGVMRFSKEDEGIEWHPPDVIETIFPFTVNELEYETTPMSAYLAALKHGIDLRGYVKDGELQIPDSAVPTAREIAKQNSEYSSRYSFDSDML
;
A
#
# COMPACT_ATOMS: atom_id res chain seq x y z
N MET A 1 1.29 -7.22 -25.04
CA MET A 1 1.87 -8.27 -24.16
C MET A 1 0.71 -8.86 -23.37
N ASN A 2 0.51 -10.18 -23.40
CA ASN A 2 -0.63 -10.81 -22.74
C ASN A 2 -0.29 -10.99 -21.24
N LEU A 3 -0.69 -10.02 -20.43
CA LEU A 3 -0.33 -9.88 -19.01
C LEU A 3 -1.08 -10.86 -18.06
N GLN A 4 -1.89 -11.78 -18.59
CA GLN A 4 -2.52 -12.87 -17.81
C GLN A 4 -1.52 -13.86 -17.17
N ARG A 5 -0.21 -13.66 -17.39
CA ARG A 5 0.88 -14.38 -16.72
C ARG A 5 1.94 -13.40 -16.22
N ILE A 6 1.54 -12.34 -15.53
CA ILE A 6 2.47 -11.73 -14.59
C ILE A 6 2.68 -12.80 -13.52
N GLY A 7 3.87 -13.41 -13.50
CA GLY A 7 4.24 -14.42 -12.52
C GLY A 7 4.21 -13.79 -11.13
N ARG A 8 3.05 -13.87 -10.48
CA ARG A 8 2.88 -13.57 -9.07
C ARG A 8 3.37 -14.79 -8.30
N ALA A 9 4.25 -14.57 -7.33
CA ALA A 9 4.50 -15.61 -6.35
C ALA A 9 3.19 -15.84 -5.60
N GLU A 10 2.76 -17.09 -5.44
CA GLU A 10 1.72 -17.41 -4.47
C GLU A 10 2.27 -17.03 -3.09
N GLU A 11 1.72 -15.97 -2.49
CA GLU A 11 2.13 -15.51 -1.17
C GLU A 11 1.23 -16.14 -0.12
N GLU A 12 1.86 -16.79 0.86
CA GLU A 12 1.22 -17.34 2.04
C GLU A 12 1.47 -16.41 3.22
N TYR A 13 0.41 -16.03 3.93
CA TYR A 13 0.50 -15.17 5.11
C TYR A 13 0.13 -15.98 6.36
N THR A 14 0.98 -15.92 7.39
CA THR A 14 0.76 -16.62 8.67
C THR A 14 0.14 -15.71 9.74
N THR A 15 -0.22 -14.49 9.37
CA THR A 15 -0.86 -13.51 10.24
C THR A 15 -2.26 -13.20 9.72
N GLU A 16 -3.17 -12.90 10.65
CA GLU A 16 -4.53 -12.47 10.31
C GLU A 16 -4.50 -11.25 9.38
N ARG A 17 -5.34 -11.28 8.35
CA ARG A 17 -5.40 -10.23 7.33
C ARG A 17 -6.51 -9.27 7.65
N TYR A 18 -6.20 -7.99 7.52
CA TYR A 18 -7.14 -6.90 7.70
C TYR A 18 -7.22 -6.09 6.42
N CYS A 19 -8.32 -5.37 6.23
CA CYS A 19 -8.42 -4.38 5.16
C CYS A 19 -7.42 -3.25 5.42
N ASP A 20 -6.59 -2.90 4.43
CA ASP A 20 -5.62 -1.80 4.57
C ASP A 20 -6.28 -0.42 4.65
N GLY A 21 -7.56 -0.33 4.27
CA GLY A 21 -8.38 0.89 4.32
C GLY A 21 -9.30 1.03 5.54
N CYS A 22 -9.55 -0.03 6.33
CA CYS A 22 -10.44 0.01 7.49
C CYS A 22 -10.13 -1.11 8.50
N PRO A 23 -10.57 -1.05 9.77
CA PRO A 23 -10.23 -2.06 10.77
C PRO A 23 -10.96 -3.41 10.60
N THR A 24 -11.57 -3.66 9.44
CA THR A 24 -12.31 -4.91 9.18
C THR A 24 -11.33 -6.06 8.99
N SER A 25 -11.47 -7.12 9.78
CA SER A 25 -10.77 -8.39 9.54
C SER A 25 -11.33 -9.06 8.28
N LEU A 26 -10.46 -9.70 7.51
CA LEU A 26 -10.79 -10.40 6.26
C LEU A 26 -10.90 -11.90 6.54
N GLU A 27 -12.07 -12.47 6.27
CA GLU A 27 -12.40 -13.85 6.62
C GLU A 27 -12.31 -14.80 5.41
N ASP A 28 -12.33 -16.11 5.70
CA ASP A 28 -12.39 -17.15 4.68
C ASP A 28 -13.59 -16.96 3.73
N GLY A 29 -13.32 -16.93 2.43
CA GLY A 29 -14.34 -16.70 1.40
C GLY A 29 -14.62 -15.23 1.08
N ASP A 30 -14.00 -14.27 1.77
CA ASP A 30 -14.16 -12.86 1.45
C ASP A 30 -13.62 -12.52 0.06
N TYR A 31 -14.39 -11.72 -0.66
CA TYR A 31 -13.94 -11.11 -1.90
C TYR A 31 -13.20 -9.81 -1.59
N VAL A 32 -11.98 -9.70 -2.11
CA VAL A 32 -11.09 -8.57 -1.86
C VAL A 32 -10.54 -8.00 -3.16
N ALA A 33 -10.17 -6.73 -3.10
CA ALA A 33 -9.32 -6.11 -4.09
C ALA A 33 -7.88 -6.09 -3.56
N THR A 34 -6.92 -6.59 -4.32
CA THR A 34 -5.52 -6.59 -3.87
C THR A 34 -4.67 -5.75 -4.81
N TYR A 35 -3.89 -4.85 -4.24
CA TYR A 35 -2.96 -4.02 -4.98
C TYR A 35 -1.66 -4.79 -5.21
N PHE A 36 -1.12 -4.63 -6.40
CA PHE A 36 0.18 -5.17 -6.78
C PHE A 36 0.99 -4.13 -7.53
N CYS A 37 2.31 -4.26 -7.42
CA CYS A 37 3.27 -3.34 -7.98
C CYS A 37 4.58 -4.06 -8.31
N ASP A 38 5.22 -3.69 -9.41
CA ASP A 38 6.55 -4.20 -9.78
C ASP A 38 7.68 -3.41 -9.10
N THR A 39 7.36 -2.29 -8.47
CA THR A 39 8.31 -1.37 -7.86
C THR A 39 8.07 -1.28 -6.35
N LYS A 40 9.11 -1.56 -5.56
CA LYS A 40 9.10 -1.47 -4.10
C LYS A 40 10.40 -0.84 -3.59
N TRP A 41 10.35 -0.25 -2.41
CA TRP A 41 11.51 0.34 -1.73
C TRP A 41 11.52 -0.07 -0.26
N GLY A 42 12.67 -0.53 0.23
CA GLY A 42 12.84 -1.00 1.59
C GLY A 42 14.01 -1.96 1.71
N GLY A 43 14.43 -2.25 2.94
CA GLY A 43 15.60 -3.09 3.20
C GLY A 43 15.46 -4.54 2.71
N TYR A 44 14.23 -5.07 2.59
CA TYR A 44 14.04 -6.46 2.15
C TYR A 44 14.14 -6.63 0.63
N VAL A 45 13.94 -5.58 -0.17
CA VAL A 45 14.06 -5.63 -1.64
C VAL A 45 15.40 -5.12 -2.18
N GLU A 46 16.29 -4.59 -1.35
CA GLU A 46 17.63 -4.16 -1.77
C GLU A 46 18.38 -5.31 -2.51
N GLY A 47 18.71 -5.08 -3.78
CA GLY A 47 19.42 -6.05 -4.62
C GLY A 47 18.58 -7.19 -5.21
N LYS A 48 17.25 -7.21 -4.99
CA LYS A 48 16.34 -8.18 -5.62
C LYS A 48 15.81 -7.64 -6.95
N LEU A 49 15.53 -8.54 -7.91
CA LEU A 49 14.87 -8.16 -9.16
C LEU A 49 13.42 -7.72 -8.86
N PRO A 50 12.86 -6.75 -9.62
CA PRO A 50 11.48 -6.33 -9.45
C PRO A 50 10.55 -7.53 -9.63
N THR A 51 9.77 -7.82 -8.59
CA THR A 51 8.77 -8.88 -8.58
C THR A 51 7.41 -8.27 -8.32
N MET A 52 6.43 -8.67 -9.12
CA MET A 52 5.05 -8.29 -8.94
C MET A 52 4.50 -9.07 -7.76
N ALA A 53 4.22 -8.37 -6.67
CA ALA A 53 3.78 -8.98 -5.43
C ALA A 53 2.62 -8.21 -4.83
N GLN A 54 1.79 -8.92 -4.08
CA GLN A 54 0.63 -8.37 -3.39
C GLN A 54 1.11 -7.57 -2.18
N GLN A 55 0.60 -6.36 -2.00
CA GLN A 55 1.12 -5.45 -0.99
C GLN A 55 0.02 -5.00 -0.03
N GLU A 56 -1.14 -4.64 -0.56
CA GLU A 56 -2.29 -4.22 0.21
C GLU A 56 -3.55 -4.96 -0.25
N SER A 57 -4.47 -5.19 0.68
CA SER A 57 -5.74 -5.89 0.46
C SER A 57 -6.89 -5.05 1.02
N TYR A 58 -7.94 -4.88 0.22
CA TYR A 58 -9.07 -4.02 0.56
C TYR A 58 -10.36 -4.81 0.47
N CYS A 59 -11.22 -4.64 1.47
CA CYS A 59 -12.62 -5.04 1.33
C CYS A 59 -13.27 -4.22 0.20
N LEU A 60 -14.31 -4.76 -0.43
CA LEU A 60 -14.94 -4.11 -1.59
C LEU A 60 -15.59 -2.75 -1.27
N THR A 61 -15.84 -2.47 0.02
CA THR A 61 -16.32 -1.16 0.48
C THR A 61 -15.21 -0.10 0.49
N CYS A 62 -13.98 -0.48 0.85
CA CYS A 62 -12.83 0.43 0.90
C CYS A 62 -12.10 0.54 -0.43
N TYR A 63 -12.29 -0.44 -1.32
CA TYR A 63 -11.72 -0.41 -2.66
C TYR A 63 -12.23 0.81 -3.44
N ASN A 64 -11.28 1.64 -3.89
CA ASN A 64 -11.53 2.70 -4.87
C ASN A 64 -11.17 2.12 -6.24
N ASP A 65 -12.06 2.21 -7.22
CA ASP A 65 -11.95 1.64 -8.58
C ASP A 65 -10.76 2.14 -9.43
N ARG A 66 -9.88 2.92 -8.81
CA ARG A 66 -8.70 3.54 -9.39
C ARG A 66 -7.54 3.55 -8.42
N ILE A 67 -6.35 3.40 -8.97
CA ILE A 67 -5.12 3.77 -8.30
C ILE A 67 -5.16 5.31 -8.17
N PRO A 68 -5.09 5.86 -6.94
CA PRO A 68 -5.35 7.27 -6.70
C PRO A 68 -4.24 8.18 -7.22
N LEU A 69 -3.00 7.70 -7.19
CA LEU A 69 -1.82 8.45 -7.61
C LEU A 69 -0.76 7.52 -8.24
N PRO A 70 -1.02 6.98 -9.44
CA PRO A 70 -0.10 6.05 -10.08
C PRO A 70 1.24 6.72 -10.39
N ARG A 71 2.32 5.96 -10.23
CA ARG A 71 3.68 6.40 -10.53
C ARG A 71 4.05 6.04 -11.96
N LYS A 72 4.43 7.05 -12.74
CA LYS A 72 4.94 6.86 -14.10
C LYS A 72 6.17 5.95 -14.08
N GLY A 73 6.21 4.99 -15.01
CA GLY A 73 7.26 3.99 -15.14
C GLY A 73 7.09 2.75 -14.24
N THR A 74 6.02 2.67 -13.44
CA THR A 74 5.72 1.53 -12.58
C THR A 74 4.53 0.76 -13.13
N LYS A 75 4.62 -0.57 -13.18
CA LYS A 75 3.44 -1.42 -13.42
C LYS A 75 2.76 -1.69 -12.09
N GLU A 76 1.55 -1.19 -11.97
CA GLU A 76 0.72 -1.37 -10.79
C GLU A 76 -0.72 -1.66 -11.19
N GLY A 77 -1.49 -2.24 -10.28
CA GLY A 77 -2.84 -2.66 -10.59
C GLY A 77 -3.59 -3.22 -9.41
N PHE A 78 -4.85 -3.56 -9.67
CA PHE A 78 -5.72 -4.22 -8.72
C PHE A 78 -6.30 -5.50 -9.31
N SER A 79 -6.20 -6.59 -8.56
CA SER A 79 -6.84 -7.88 -8.83
C SER A 79 -8.03 -8.07 -7.93
N PHE A 80 -9.02 -8.80 -8.43
CA PHE A 80 -10.15 -9.29 -7.65
C PHE A 80 -9.84 -10.72 -7.24
N GLU A 81 -9.83 -10.96 -5.94
CA GLU A 81 -9.35 -12.20 -5.35
C GLU A 81 -10.32 -12.70 -4.28
N VAL A 82 -10.29 -14.00 -4.03
CA VAL A 82 -10.98 -14.61 -2.89
C VAL A 82 -9.93 -14.99 -1.86
N LEU A 83 -10.13 -14.56 -0.62
CA LEU A 83 -9.31 -14.98 0.50
C LEU A 83 -9.69 -16.41 0.91
N HIS A 84 -8.68 -17.25 1.11
CA HIS A 84 -8.80 -18.59 1.68
C HIS A 84 -7.99 -18.66 2.97
N HIS A 85 -8.59 -19.16 4.04
CA HIS A 85 -7.91 -19.35 5.33
C HIS A 85 -7.90 -20.84 5.71
N ASP A 86 -6.72 -21.44 5.62
CA ASP A 86 -6.44 -22.75 6.20
C ASP A 86 -6.33 -22.61 7.72
N LYS A 87 -7.44 -22.82 8.41
CA LYS A 87 -7.54 -22.71 9.87
C LYS A 87 -6.69 -23.74 10.62
N GLU A 88 -6.35 -24.87 9.99
CA GLU A 88 -5.50 -25.90 10.63
C GLU A 88 -4.06 -25.40 10.74
N ASN A 89 -3.58 -24.72 9.70
CA ASN A 89 -2.20 -24.22 9.63
C ASN A 89 -2.08 -22.72 9.94
N GLY A 90 -3.19 -22.00 10.11
CA GLY A 90 -3.21 -20.54 10.31
C GLY A 90 -2.69 -19.77 9.11
N VAL A 91 -2.90 -20.30 7.89
CA VAL A 91 -2.35 -19.74 6.65
C VAL A 91 -3.44 -19.11 5.80
N TYR A 92 -3.23 -17.86 5.41
CA TYR A 92 -4.06 -17.11 4.48
C TYR A 92 -3.44 -17.14 3.09
N ARG A 93 -4.28 -17.39 2.09
CA ARG A 93 -3.92 -17.39 0.66
C ARG A 93 -4.95 -16.59 -0.13
N PHE A 94 -4.52 -15.98 -1.23
CA PHE A 94 -5.42 -15.26 -2.13
C PHE A 94 -5.49 -15.97 -3.47
N GLU A 95 -6.72 -16.28 -3.91
CA GLU A 95 -6.97 -16.90 -5.20
C GLU A 95 -7.48 -15.85 -6.19
N GLU A 96 -6.68 -15.55 -7.23
CA GLU A 96 -7.06 -14.60 -8.27
C GLU A 96 -8.27 -15.10 -9.06
N LYS A 97 -9.34 -14.30 -9.08
CA LYS A 97 -10.53 -14.53 -9.92
C LYS A 97 -10.49 -13.72 -11.20
N GLY A 98 -9.75 -12.62 -11.19
CA GLY A 98 -9.46 -11.84 -12.39
C GLY A 98 -8.79 -10.52 -12.07
N VAL A 99 -8.37 -9.81 -13.12
CA VAL A 99 -7.76 -8.50 -12.96
C VAL A 99 -8.77 -7.39 -13.24
N MET A 100 -8.88 -6.45 -12.31
CA MET A 100 -9.81 -5.32 -12.42
C MET A 100 -9.19 -4.18 -13.21
N ARG A 101 -7.94 -3.81 -12.89
CA ARG A 101 -7.30 -2.62 -13.46
C ARG A 101 -5.78 -2.71 -13.43
N PHE A 102 -5.15 -2.05 -14.40
CA PHE A 102 -3.72 -1.84 -14.48
C PHE A 102 -3.41 -0.40 -14.86
N SER A 103 -2.34 0.17 -14.33
CA SER A 103 -1.63 1.27 -14.97
C SER A 103 -0.70 0.71 -16.04
N LYS A 104 -0.52 1.46 -17.12
CA LYS A 104 0.59 1.22 -18.06
C LYS A 104 1.85 1.92 -17.57
N GLU A 105 3.00 1.47 -18.04
CA GLU A 105 4.31 2.08 -17.70
C GLU A 105 4.38 3.57 -18.08
N ASP A 106 3.65 4.02 -19.09
CA ASP A 106 3.58 5.41 -19.52
C ASP A 106 2.45 6.22 -18.87
N GLU A 107 1.57 5.57 -18.09
CA GLU A 107 0.49 6.21 -17.35
C GLU A 107 0.96 6.63 -15.94
N GLY A 108 0.40 7.73 -15.43
CA GLY A 108 0.66 8.23 -14.09
C GLY A 108 1.50 9.51 -14.06
N ILE A 109 2.03 9.83 -12.88
CA ILE A 109 2.77 11.05 -12.63
C ILE A 109 4.21 10.76 -12.19
N GLU A 110 5.10 11.72 -12.39
CA GLU A 110 6.48 11.61 -11.93
C GLU A 110 6.57 11.97 -10.45
N TRP A 111 7.00 11.01 -9.64
CA TRP A 111 7.31 11.21 -8.23
C TRP A 111 8.12 10.04 -7.68
N HIS A 112 8.75 10.28 -6.53
CA HIS A 112 9.52 9.28 -5.80
C HIS A 112 8.89 9.04 -4.43
N PRO A 113 8.19 7.92 -4.23
CA PRO A 113 7.53 7.61 -2.96
C PRO A 113 8.43 7.67 -1.72
N PRO A 114 9.71 7.22 -1.77
CA PRO A 114 10.64 7.37 -0.65
C PRO A 114 10.81 8.82 -0.20
N ASP A 115 10.98 9.76 -1.13
CA ASP A 115 11.15 11.18 -0.81
C ASP A 115 9.93 11.73 -0.05
N VAL A 116 8.73 11.27 -0.39
CA VAL A 116 7.49 11.66 0.32
C VAL A 116 7.49 11.12 1.74
N ILE A 117 7.87 9.85 1.93
CA ILE A 117 7.96 9.23 3.25
C ILE A 117 8.96 10.00 4.13
N GLU A 118 10.19 10.19 3.66
CA GLU A 118 11.26 10.83 4.43
C GLU A 118 10.98 12.32 4.68
N THR A 119 10.25 12.97 3.78
CA THR A 119 9.88 14.38 3.92
C THR A 119 8.72 14.59 4.89
N ILE A 120 7.67 13.76 4.84
CA ILE A 120 6.43 14.00 5.60
C ILE A 120 6.41 13.26 6.95
N PHE A 121 7.03 12.09 7.03
CA PHE A 121 6.92 11.20 8.18
C PHE A 121 8.19 11.22 9.03
N PRO A 122 8.10 10.85 10.31
CA PRO A 122 9.26 10.85 11.21
C PRO A 122 10.17 9.62 11.03
N PHE A 123 9.99 8.82 9.97
CA PHE A 123 10.72 7.59 9.71
C PHE A 123 11.42 7.68 8.35
N THR A 124 12.62 7.10 8.25
CA THR A 124 13.25 6.82 6.94
C THR A 124 12.67 5.54 6.36
N VAL A 125 12.68 5.39 5.03
CA VAL A 125 12.17 4.15 4.38
C VAL A 125 12.93 2.91 4.87
N ASN A 126 14.21 3.06 5.20
CA ASN A 126 15.05 1.98 5.72
C ASN A 126 14.69 1.57 7.16
N GLU A 127 13.97 2.42 7.90
CA GLU A 127 13.46 2.12 9.23
C GLU A 127 12.06 1.51 9.20
N LEU A 128 11.40 1.49 8.03
CA LEU A 128 10.12 0.83 7.89
C LEU A 128 10.31 -0.68 7.84
N GLU A 129 9.66 -1.38 8.78
CA GLU A 129 9.62 -2.85 8.80
C GLU A 129 8.85 -3.43 7.59
N TYR A 130 8.13 -2.59 6.84
CA TYR A 130 7.35 -2.94 5.67
C TYR A 130 7.87 -2.27 4.39
N GLU A 131 7.63 -2.91 3.26
CA GLU A 131 8.02 -2.41 1.94
C GLU A 131 7.17 -1.19 1.51
N THR A 132 7.84 -0.14 1.06
CA THR A 132 7.18 1.06 0.53
C THR A 132 6.83 0.88 -0.95
N THR A 133 5.61 1.23 -1.32
CA THR A 133 5.08 1.26 -2.69
C THR A 133 4.51 2.65 -2.97
N PRO A 134 4.18 3.01 -4.23
CA PRO A 134 3.46 4.25 -4.49
C PRO A 134 2.12 4.30 -3.73
N MET A 135 1.40 3.18 -3.65
CA MET A 135 0.15 3.08 -2.92
C MET A 135 0.35 3.26 -1.41
N SER A 136 1.31 2.57 -0.79
CA SER A 136 1.51 2.66 0.66
C SER A 136 1.96 4.05 1.08
N ALA A 137 2.79 4.74 0.29
CA ALA A 137 3.14 6.13 0.54
C ALA A 137 1.94 7.08 0.42
N TYR A 138 1.09 6.89 -0.60
CA TYR A 138 -0.15 7.66 -0.73
C TYR A 138 -1.10 7.42 0.45
N LEU A 139 -1.30 6.16 0.84
CA LEU A 139 -2.19 5.79 1.92
C LEU A 139 -1.68 6.24 3.29
N ALA A 140 -0.37 6.18 3.52
CA ALA A 140 0.23 6.77 4.70
C ALA A 140 -0.15 8.25 4.76
N ALA A 141 0.08 9.03 3.68
CA ALA A 141 -0.25 10.45 3.68
C ALA A 141 -1.74 10.69 3.93
N LEU A 142 -2.59 9.90 3.28
CA LEU A 142 -4.04 10.00 3.42
C LEU A 142 -4.54 9.66 4.83
N LYS A 143 -3.96 8.66 5.50
CA LYS A 143 -4.27 8.32 6.92
C LYS A 143 -3.95 9.48 7.86
N HIS A 144 -3.02 10.35 7.49
CA HIS A 144 -2.71 11.59 8.20
C HIS A 144 -3.43 12.82 7.61
N GLY A 145 -4.49 12.64 6.81
CA GLY A 145 -5.30 13.72 6.27
C GLY A 145 -4.66 14.51 5.14
N ILE A 146 -3.55 14.02 4.56
CA ILE A 146 -2.81 14.67 3.49
C ILE A 146 -3.13 13.96 2.18
N ASP A 147 -4.01 14.54 1.38
CA ASP A 147 -4.29 14.02 0.04
C ASP A 147 -3.26 14.52 -0.99
N LEU A 148 -2.30 13.66 -1.33
CA LEU A 148 -1.19 14.01 -2.23
C LEU A 148 -1.65 14.49 -3.62
N ARG A 149 -2.87 14.13 -4.04
CA ARG A 149 -3.44 14.56 -5.33
C ARG A 149 -3.59 16.08 -5.44
N GLY A 150 -3.72 16.78 -4.30
CA GLY A 150 -3.77 18.24 -4.25
C GLY A 150 -2.45 18.94 -4.61
N TYR A 151 -1.35 18.19 -4.68
CA TYR A 151 -0.01 18.70 -4.96
C TYR A 151 0.51 18.29 -6.35
N VAL A 152 -0.34 17.72 -7.20
CA VAL A 152 0.06 17.33 -8.56
C VAL A 152 0.02 18.54 -9.48
N LYS A 153 1.15 18.82 -10.13
CA LYS A 153 1.29 19.92 -11.08
C LYS A 153 2.11 19.48 -12.28
N ASP A 154 1.61 19.77 -13.48
CA ASP A 154 2.28 19.48 -14.76
C ASP A 154 2.73 18.01 -14.92
N GLY A 155 2.00 17.07 -14.31
CA GLY A 155 2.30 15.64 -14.37
C GLY A 155 3.33 15.16 -13.35
N GLU A 156 3.67 15.98 -12.37
CA GLU A 156 4.65 15.68 -11.31
C GLU A 156 4.05 15.95 -9.93
N LEU A 157 4.54 15.25 -8.89
CA LEU A 157 4.19 15.57 -7.51
C LEU A 157 5.09 16.70 -7.00
N GLN A 158 4.49 17.85 -6.66
CA GLN A 158 5.20 19.04 -6.19
C GLN A 158 4.65 19.49 -4.83
N ILE A 159 5.23 18.98 -3.74
CA ILE A 159 4.87 19.37 -2.37
C ILE A 159 5.68 20.62 -2.00
N PRO A 160 5.04 21.78 -1.78
CA PRO A 160 5.78 23.00 -1.46
C PRO A 160 6.38 22.91 -0.06
N ASP A 161 7.58 23.47 0.14
CA ASP A 161 8.27 23.51 1.44
C ASP A 161 7.41 24.09 2.55
N SER A 162 6.49 25.01 2.23
CA SER A 162 5.54 25.60 3.18
C SER A 162 4.52 24.60 3.73
N ALA A 163 4.19 23.54 3.00
CA ALA A 163 3.26 22.50 3.43
C ALA A 163 3.93 21.42 4.30
N VAL A 164 5.26 21.24 4.17
CA VAL A 164 6.00 20.17 4.85
C VAL A 164 5.93 20.27 6.38
N PRO A 165 6.15 21.43 7.04
CA PRO A 165 6.05 21.51 8.49
C PRO A 165 4.66 21.16 9.02
N THR A 166 3.60 21.59 8.33
CA THR A 166 2.22 21.27 8.70
C THR A 166 1.94 19.78 8.52
N ALA A 167 2.37 19.19 7.40
CA ALA A 167 2.23 17.77 7.14
C ALA A 167 2.95 16.92 8.21
N ARG A 168 4.17 17.30 8.59
CA ARG A 168 4.93 16.67 9.67
C ARG A 168 4.25 16.78 11.03
N GLU A 169 3.70 17.95 11.37
CA GLU A 169 3.01 18.16 12.65
C GLU A 169 1.74 17.31 12.73
N ILE A 170 0.94 17.25 11.67
CA ILE A 170 -0.23 16.36 11.61
C ILE A 170 0.18 14.90 11.71
N ALA A 171 1.25 14.51 11.00
CA ALA A 171 1.78 13.16 11.07
C ALA A 171 2.18 12.78 12.49
N LYS A 172 2.95 13.65 13.16
CA LYS A 172 3.40 13.48 14.54
C LYS A 172 2.24 13.39 15.53
N GLN A 173 1.28 14.31 15.48
CA GLN A 173 0.12 14.31 16.38
C GLN A 173 -0.68 13.01 16.29
N ASN A 174 -0.87 12.49 15.08
CA ASN A 174 -1.60 11.24 14.85
C ASN A 174 -0.78 10.01 15.26
N SER A 175 0.54 10.00 15.07
CA SER A 175 1.41 8.93 15.54
C SER A 175 1.46 8.85 17.08
N GLU A 176 1.51 10.00 17.75
CA GLU A 176 1.40 10.08 19.22
C GLU A 176 0.00 9.69 19.73
N TYR A 177 -1.04 9.89 18.91
CA TYR A 177 -2.38 9.41 19.22
C TYR A 177 -2.46 7.88 19.07
N SER A 178 -1.89 7.33 18.00
CA SER A 178 -1.86 5.88 17.76
C SER A 178 -1.06 5.13 18.82
N SER A 179 0.00 5.72 19.38
CA SER A 179 0.75 5.11 20.49
C SER A 179 0.04 5.17 21.85
N ARG A 180 -0.96 6.04 22.01
CA ARG A 180 -1.85 6.05 23.19
C ARG A 180 -2.97 5.01 23.13
N TYR A 181 -3.18 4.42 21.95
CA TYR A 181 -4.14 3.33 21.71
C TYR A 181 -3.45 2.04 21.26
N SER A 182 -2.14 1.88 21.55
CA SER A 182 -1.57 0.55 21.57
C SER A 182 -2.39 -0.25 22.57
N PHE A 183 -3.14 -1.25 22.08
CA PHE A 183 -3.80 -2.21 22.93
C PHE A 183 -2.76 -2.72 23.92
N ASP A 184 -3.00 -2.48 25.21
CA ASP A 184 -2.33 -3.22 26.28
C ASP A 184 -2.50 -4.70 25.93
N SER A 185 -1.44 -5.32 25.45
CA SER A 185 -1.33 -6.78 25.33
C SER A 185 -1.35 -7.46 26.70
N ASP A 186 -1.45 -6.70 27.78
CA ASP A 186 -1.51 -7.16 29.17
C ASP A 186 -2.95 -7.43 29.66
N MET A 187 -3.93 -7.49 28.76
CA MET A 187 -5.32 -7.84 29.09
C MET A 187 -5.87 -9.07 28.34
N LEU A 188 -5.02 -10.09 28.15
CA LEU A 188 -5.46 -11.47 27.90
C LEU A 188 -4.92 -12.42 28.97
#